data_AF-A0A7X5DYA2-F1
#
_entry.id   AF-A0A7X5DYA2-F1
#
_cell.length_a   1.000
_cell.length_b   1.000
_cell.length_c   1.000
_cell.angle_alpha   90.00
_cell.angle_beta   90.00
_cell.angle_gamma   90.00
#
_symmetry.space_group_name_H-M   'P 1'
#
loop_
_entity.id
_entity.type
_entity.pdbx_description
1 polymer ?
#
loop_
_entity_poly.entity_id
_entity_poly.type
_entity_poly.pdbx_seq_one_letter_code
_entity_poly.pdbx_strand_id
1 'polypeptide(L)'
;MEQTIRRYRSDWDLARCGQFENGIYRSRWYLGLRPGMEWLRLSLAVSRQVCVRAYAADDPAPGTVYTMEPALERAASDLLLYGVKGLSLCFTVEPGDALISYELTFPGLSVDSFLPSVMQEDDTLRKLLGIYQSLYMDVNRELSGFPERLSPQSPDPLPELHRWLGASSWMGLGLPERELLAAAAELNRHRGTKKGLQMLTRLVTGQPCEIAEPFQWEDGIRSAQERDDCKRLYGGGQSGVTLLFPAGTSLEKLSLLKSVLDDFIPLGVPYTMVRLEDAAAMDGHSYLDGGAEILDPPPGELDGPENGEWILE
;
A
#
# COMPACT_ATOMS: atom_id res chain seq x y z
N MET A 1 11.50 -30.02 12.70
CA MET A 1 10.42 -29.87 13.70
C MET A 1 9.18 -29.43 12.93
N GLU A 2 8.52 -30.37 12.24
CA GLU A 2 7.44 -30.05 11.30
C GLU A 2 6.16 -30.78 11.71
N GLN A 3 5.60 -30.44 12.87
CA GLN A 3 4.16 -30.60 13.02
C GLN A 3 3.54 -29.29 12.57
N THR A 4 3.14 -29.26 11.31
CA THR A 4 2.47 -28.10 10.70
C THR A 4 1.20 -27.81 11.48
N ILE A 5 1.19 -26.69 12.20
CA ILE A 5 -0.01 -26.16 12.84
C ILE A 5 -1.07 -25.99 11.76
N ARG A 6 -2.22 -26.62 11.95
CA ARG A 6 -3.40 -26.50 11.10
C ARG A 6 -4.38 -25.53 11.70
N ARG A 7 -5.16 -24.90 10.82
CA ARG A 7 -6.17 -23.92 11.18
C ARG A 7 -7.42 -24.17 10.38
N TYR A 8 -8.56 -24.14 11.06
CA TYR A 8 -9.86 -23.92 10.42
C TYR A 8 -10.27 -22.49 10.70
N ARG A 9 -10.54 -21.73 9.65
CA ARG A 9 -11.17 -20.41 9.75
C ARG A 9 -12.61 -20.55 9.32
N SER A 10 -13.50 -19.83 10.00
CA SER A 10 -14.79 -19.57 9.38
C SER A 10 -14.53 -18.73 8.13
N ASP A 11 -15.13 -19.13 7.01
CA ASP A 11 -15.26 -18.20 5.90
C ASP A 11 -16.06 -16.98 6.34
N TRP A 12 -16.09 -15.91 5.54
CA TRP A 12 -16.97 -14.76 5.77
C TRP A 12 -18.46 -15.15 5.91
N ASP A 13 -18.83 -16.38 5.54
CA ASP A 13 -20.15 -16.98 5.68
C ASP A 13 -20.16 -18.10 6.75
N LEU A 14 -20.66 -17.76 7.94
CA LEU A 14 -20.82 -18.69 9.07
C LEU A 14 -21.78 -19.85 8.78
N ALA A 15 -22.74 -19.69 7.85
CA ALA A 15 -23.71 -20.74 7.54
C ALA A 15 -23.07 -21.97 6.86
N ARG A 16 -21.88 -21.82 6.27
CA ARG A 16 -21.09 -22.94 5.72
C ARG A 16 -20.32 -23.71 6.80
N CYS A 17 -20.14 -23.09 7.95
CA CYS A 17 -19.26 -23.55 9.00
C CYS A 17 -20.02 -24.08 10.22
N GLY A 18 -21.33 -23.84 10.28
CA GLY A 18 -22.19 -24.24 11.39
C GLY A 18 -23.66 -23.93 11.11
N GLN A 19 -24.47 -23.99 12.17
CA GLN A 19 -25.91 -23.79 12.14
C GLN A 19 -26.33 -22.86 13.28
N PHE A 20 -27.29 -21.99 13.02
CA PHE A 20 -27.91 -21.13 14.03
C PHE A 20 -29.24 -21.76 14.47
N GLU A 21 -29.36 -22.11 15.75
CA GLU A 21 -30.53 -22.73 16.34
C GLU A 21 -30.87 -22.01 17.65
N ASN A 22 -32.10 -21.51 17.81
CA ASN A 22 -32.60 -20.92 19.06
C ASN A 22 -31.70 -19.82 19.68
N GLY A 23 -31.07 -18.99 18.86
CA GLY A 23 -30.16 -17.94 19.33
C GLY A 23 -28.75 -18.42 19.69
N ILE A 24 -28.42 -19.69 19.43
CA ILE A 24 -27.10 -20.29 19.62
C ILE A 24 -26.50 -20.59 18.25
N TYR A 25 -25.22 -20.26 18.06
CA TYR A 25 -24.45 -20.76 16.93
C TYR A 25 -23.80 -22.09 17.32
N ARG A 26 -23.98 -23.14 16.51
CA ARG A 26 -23.31 -24.43 16.65
C ARG A 26 -22.38 -24.65 15.47
N SER A 27 -21.09 -24.85 15.72
CA SER A 27 -20.16 -25.20 14.65
C SER A 27 -20.44 -26.60 14.10
N ARG A 28 -19.95 -26.92 12.91
CA ARG A 28 -19.78 -28.32 12.51
C ARG A 28 -18.76 -29.03 13.40
N TRP A 29 -18.73 -30.35 13.33
CA TRP A 29 -17.62 -31.12 13.89
C TRP A 29 -16.36 -30.93 13.04
N TYR A 30 -15.26 -30.58 13.69
CA TYR A 30 -13.93 -30.48 13.09
C TYR A 30 -13.12 -31.71 13.43
N LEU A 31 -12.49 -32.31 12.42
CA LEU A 31 -11.65 -33.49 12.59
C LEU A 31 -10.20 -33.07 12.86
N GLY A 32 -9.65 -33.60 13.95
CA GLY A 32 -8.26 -33.52 14.34
C GLY A 32 -7.38 -34.51 13.58
N LEU A 33 -6.15 -34.70 14.06
CA LEU A 33 -5.15 -35.55 13.41
C LEU A 33 -5.14 -37.00 13.91
N ARG A 34 -5.50 -37.21 15.17
CA ARG A 34 -5.47 -38.53 15.84
C ARG A 34 -6.42 -38.56 17.02
N PRO A 35 -6.93 -39.74 17.42
CA PRO A 35 -7.64 -39.91 18.70
C PRO A 35 -6.78 -39.45 19.87
N GLY A 36 -7.43 -38.88 20.89
CA GLY A 36 -6.77 -38.31 22.07
C GLY A 36 -5.90 -37.08 21.80
N MET A 37 -5.97 -36.49 20.58
CA MET A 37 -5.30 -35.23 20.28
C MET A 37 -5.86 -34.12 21.16
N GLU A 38 -4.97 -33.32 21.73
CA GLU A 38 -5.35 -32.11 22.43
C GLU A 38 -5.58 -30.98 21.42
N TRP A 39 -6.63 -30.18 21.65
CA TRP A 39 -6.92 -28.99 20.84
C TRP A 39 -6.15 -27.79 21.38
N LEU A 40 -5.74 -26.85 20.51
CA LEU A 40 -4.87 -25.74 20.94
C LEU A 40 -5.66 -24.52 21.40
N ARG A 41 -6.40 -23.89 20.48
CA ARG A 41 -7.05 -22.61 20.73
C ARG A 41 -8.22 -22.36 19.80
N LEU A 42 -9.27 -21.75 20.33
CA LEU A 42 -10.41 -21.22 19.60
C LEU A 42 -10.49 -19.72 19.84
N SER A 43 -10.28 -18.94 18.78
CA SER A 43 -10.39 -17.47 18.81
C SER A 43 -11.62 -17.04 18.02
N LEU A 44 -12.41 -16.14 18.60
CA LEU A 44 -13.68 -15.65 18.06
C LEU A 44 -13.61 -14.13 17.86
N ALA A 45 -14.06 -13.65 16.71
CA ALA A 45 -14.42 -12.26 16.52
C ALA A 45 -15.91 -12.10 16.88
N VAL A 46 -16.21 -11.30 17.89
CA VAL A 46 -17.56 -11.13 18.42
C VAL A 46 -17.91 -9.65 18.61
N SER A 47 -19.18 -9.29 18.41
CA SER A 47 -19.68 -7.93 18.60
C SER A 47 -20.01 -7.59 20.06
N ARG A 48 -20.23 -8.60 20.90
CA ARG A 48 -20.53 -8.50 22.34
C ARG A 48 -20.04 -9.74 23.08
N GLN A 49 -20.13 -9.71 24.41
CA GLN A 49 -19.74 -10.85 25.25
C GLN A 49 -20.56 -12.10 24.90
N VAL A 50 -19.87 -13.24 24.79
CA VAL A 50 -20.45 -14.55 24.48
C VAL A 50 -20.01 -15.60 25.49
N CYS A 51 -20.86 -16.60 25.70
CA CYS A 51 -20.55 -17.87 26.36
C CYS A 51 -20.24 -18.91 25.28
N VAL A 52 -19.13 -19.62 25.46
CA VAL A 52 -18.64 -20.63 24.54
C VAL A 52 -18.55 -21.96 25.27
N ARG A 53 -19.12 -23.00 24.66
CA ARG A 53 -19.03 -24.38 25.13
C ARG A 53 -18.34 -25.23 24.09
N ALA A 54 -17.25 -25.89 24.45
CA ALA A 54 -16.50 -26.79 23.57
C ALA A 54 -16.77 -28.24 23.93
N TYR A 55 -16.99 -29.07 22.92
CA TYR A 55 -17.29 -30.49 23.00
C TYR A 55 -16.22 -31.24 22.22
N ALA A 56 -15.68 -32.30 22.80
CA ALA A 56 -14.69 -33.15 22.14
C ALA A 56 -15.06 -34.62 22.31
N ALA A 57 -14.73 -35.43 21.30
CA ALA A 57 -14.95 -36.86 21.31
C ALA A 57 -13.92 -37.57 20.42
N ASP A 58 -13.65 -38.85 20.69
CA ASP A 58 -12.75 -39.67 19.86
C ASP A 58 -13.44 -40.31 18.65
N ASP A 59 -14.75 -40.11 18.50
CA ASP A 59 -15.52 -40.51 17.32
C ASP A 59 -15.36 -39.46 16.20
N PRO A 60 -15.11 -39.84 14.93
CA PRO A 60 -15.07 -38.92 13.79
C PRO A 60 -16.38 -38.17 13.51
N ALA A 61 -17.54 -38.70 13.93
CA ALA A 61 -18.84 -38.07 13.75
C ALA A 61 -19.71 -38.28 15.00
N PRO A 62 -19.38 -37.59 16.11
CA PRO A 62 -20.14 -37.71 17.33
C PRO A 62 -21.57 -37.25 17.09
N GLY A 63 -22.51 -37.81 17.86
CA GLY A 63 -23.92 -37.45 17.79
C GLY A 63 -24.20 -35.99 18.19
N THR A 64 -25.41 -35.74 18.66
CA THR A 64 -25.82 -34.39 19.04
C THR A 64 -25.04 -33.87 20.25
N VAL A 65 -24.56 -32.62 20.20
CA VAL A 65 -23.89 -31.96 21.33
C VAL A 65 -24.83 -31.74 22.52
N TYR A 66 -26.15 -31.73 22.31
CA TYR A 66 -27.14 -31.49 23.38
C TYR A 66 -27.24 -32.62 24.40
N THR A 67 -26.74 -33.82 24.07
CA THR A 67 -26.65 -34.96 25.01
C THR A 67 -25.27 -35.11 25.63
N MET A 68 -24.33 -34.22 25.29
CA MET A 68 -22.95 -34.28 25.77
C MET A 68 -22.71 -33.21 26.83
N GLU A 69 -21.88 -33.54 27.83
CA GLU A 69 -21.32 -32.53 28.71
C GLU A 69 -20.20 -31.77 27.98
N PRO A 70 -20.12 -30.43 28.13
CA PRO A 70 -19.05 -29.66 27.52
C PRO A 70 -17.72 -29.97 28.20
N ALA A 71 -16.69 -30.22 27.41
CA ALA A 71 -15.32 -30.38 27.90
C ALA A 71 -14.76 -29.07 28.47
N LEU A 72 -15.28 -27.92 27.99
CA LEU A 72 -14.93 -26.59 28.47
C LEU A 72 -16.11 -25.63 28.30
N GLU A 73 -16.39 -24.82 29.32
CA GLU A 73 -17.38 -23.73 29.26
C GLU A 73 -16.79 -22.43 29.84
N ARG A 74 -16.77 -21.37 29.01
CA ARG A 74 -16.20 -20.07 29.37
C ARG A 74 -16.90 -18.92 28.64
N ALA A 75 -17.05 -17.80 29.35
CA ALA A 75 -17.45 -16.53 28.75
C ALA A 75 -16.21 -15.75 28.30
N ALA A 76 -15.73 -16.03 27.08
CA ALA A 76 -14.55 -15.41 26.49
C ALA A 76 -14.63 -15.42 24.97
N SER A 77 -13.99 -14.46 24.32
CA SER A 77 -13.80 -14.45 22.86
C SER A 77 -12.55 -15.22 22.43
N ASP A 78 -11.69 -15.60 23.36
CA ASP A 78 -10.46 -16.34 23.05
C ASP A 78 -10.22 -17.41 24.11
N LEU A 79 -10.17 -18.66 23.67
CA LEU A 79 -10.16 -19.83 24.54
C LEU A 79 -8.94 -20.70 24.23
N LEU A 80 -8.11 -20.92 25.24
CA LEU A 80 -7.12 -21.98 25.23
C LEU A 80 -7.82 -23.31 25.51
N LEU A 81 -7.64 -24.28 24.61
CA LEU A 81 -8.30 -25.58 24.66
C LEU A 81 -7.42 -26.66 25.32
N TYR A 82 -6.42 -26.27 26.11
CA TYR A 82 -5.61 -27.21 26.88
C TYR A 82 -6.49 -28.04 27.83
N GLY A 83 -6.29 -29.35 27.82
CA GLY A 83 -7.12 -30.34 28.50
C GLY A 83 -8.27 -30.88 27.65
N VAL A 84 -8.67 -30.20 26.57
CA VAL A 84 -9.72 -30.66 25.66
C VAL A 84 -9.13 -31.66 24.69
N LYS A 85 -9.38 -32.96 24.93
CA LYS A 85 -8.83 -34.07 24.15
C LYS A 85 -9.92 -34.79 23.36
N GLY A 86 -9.61 -35.12 22.12
CA GLY A 86 -10.49 -35.90 21.26
C GLY A 86 -10.09 -35.81 19.78
N LEU A 87 -10.48 -36.82 19.00
CA LEU A 87 -10.36 -36.79 17.54
C LEU A 87 -11.20 -35.65 16.91
N SER A 88 -12.38 -35.38 17.42
CA SER A 88 -13.33 -34.41 16.86
C SER A 88 -13.66 -33.32 17.88
N LEU A 89 -13.86 -32.08 17.40
CA LEU A 89 -14.28 -30.95 18.22
C LEU A 89 -15.43 -30.16 17.58
N CYS A 90 -16.41 -29.81 18.40
CA CYS A 90 -17.51 -28.92 18.08
C CYS A 90 -17.61 -27.86 19.18
N PHE A 91 -18.12 -26.68 18.86
CA PHE A 91 -18.39 -25.67 19.87
C PHE A 91 -19.72 -24.96 19.61
N THR A 92 -20.31 -24.44 20.68
CA THR A 92 -21.48 -23.57 20.63
C THR A 92 -21.14 -22.19 21.17
N VAL A 93 -21.79 -21.16 20.63
CA VAL A 93 -21.64 -19.76 21.03
C VAL A 93 -23.02 -19.16 21.31
N GLU A 94 -23.16 -18.53 22.47
CA GLU A 94 -24.40 -17.94 22.95
C GLU A 94 -24.12 -16.54 23.56
N PRO A 95 -24.74 -15.46 23.08
CA PRO A 95 -25.69 -15.40 21.98
C PRO A 95 -24.97 -15.55 20.62
N GLY A 96 -25.52 -16.39 19.74
CA GLY A 96 -24.86 -16.77 18.48
C GLY A 96 -24.75 -15.63 17.47
N ASP A 97 -25.73 -14.73 17.42
CA ASP A 97 -25.75 -13.54 16.55
C ASP A 97 -24.62 -12.53 16.86
N ALA A 98 -23.97 -12.67 18.00
CA ALA A 98 -22.78 -11.90 18.32
C ALA A 98 -21.54 -12.38 17.57
N LEU A 99 -21.53 -13.63 17.06
CA LEU A 99 -20.39 -14.20 16.37
C LEU A 99 -20.25 -13.64 14.95
N ILE A 100 -19.07 -13.09 14.65
CA ILE A 100 -18.71 -12.55 13.34
C ILE A 100 -17.86 -13.58 12.58
N SER A 101 -16.82 -14.11 13.22
CA SER A 101 -15.92 -15.12 12.64
C SER A 101 -15.16 -15.87 13.74
N TYR A 102 -14.45 -16.93 13.38
CA TYR A 102 -13.58 -17.65 14.29
C TYR A 102 -12.40 -18.33 13.59
N GLU A 103 -11.39 -18.66 14.39
CA GLU A 103 -10.25 -19.48 14.03
C GLU A 103 -10.04 -20.58 15.08
N LEU A 104 -10.04 -21.83 14.63
CA LEU A 104 -9.69 -22.99 15.44
C LEU A 104 -8.30 -23.49 15.02
N THR A 105 -7.36 -23.51 15.97
CA THR A 105 -5.97 -23.93 15.75
C THR A 105 -5.70 -25.28 16.43
N PHE A 106 -4.94 -26.16 15.76
CA PHE A 106 -4.59 -27.51 16.23
C PHE A 106 -3.36 -28.05 15.46
N PRO A 107 -2.66 -29.11 15.91
CA PRO A 107 -2.81 -29.78 17.20
C PRO A 107 -2.34 -28.88 18.36
N GLY A 108 -2.82 -29.19 19.56
CA GLY A 108 -2.19 -28.75 20.80
C GLY A 108 -0.76 -29.28 20.84
N LEU A 109 0.20 -28.39 20.59
CA LEU A 109 1.60 -28.68 20.84
C LEU A 109 1.81 -28.41 22.31
N SER A 110 2.10 -29.41 23.12
CA SER A 110 2.36 -29.20 24.54
C SER A 110 3.87 -29.06 24.76
N VAL A 111 4.29 -27.90 25.27
CA VAL A 111 5.71 -27.62 25.58
C VAL A 111 6.26 -28.59 26.62
N ASP A 112 5.38 -29.24 27.40
CA ASP A 112 5.73 -30.25 28.40
C ASP A 112 6.59 -31.39 27.84
N SER A 113 6.35 -31.82 26.59
CA SER A 113 7.11 -32.88 25.92
C SER A 113 8.60 -32.57 25.79
N PHE A 114 9.00 -31.30 25.89
CA PHE A 114 10.39 -30.85 25.85
C PHE A 114 10.99 -30.59 27.23
N LEU A 115 10.20 -30.66 28.31
CA LEU A 115 10.69 -30.51 29.67
C LEU A 115 11.38 -31.79 30.15
N PRO A 116 12.26 -31.72 31.16
CA PRO A 116 12.74 -32.90 31.88
C PRO A 116 11.57 -33.74 32.41
N SER A 117 11.71 -35.07 32.39
CA SER A 117 10.64 -36.01 32.78
C SER A 117 10.02 -35.74 34.15
N VAL A 118 10.78 -35.22 35.10
CA VAL A 118 10.31 -34.87 36.45
C VAL A 118 9.29 -33.73 36.45
N MET A 119 9.30 -32.89 35.40
CA MET A 119 8.39 -31.76 35.21
C MET A 119 7.28 -32.07 34.19
N GLN A 120 7.36 -33.22 33.52
CA GLN A 120 6.30 -33.70 32.64
C GLN A 120 5.10 -34.13 33.51
N GLU A 121 3.91 -34.10 32.93
CA GLU A 121 2.66 -34.53 33.59
C GLU A 121 2.10 -33.62 34.70
N ASP A 122 2.77 -32.53 35.06
CA ASP A 122 2.18 -31.49 35.93
C ASP A 122 1.17 -30.64 35.15
N ASP A 123 -0.12 -30.83 35.45
CA ASP A 123 -1.24 -30.11 34.81
C ASP A 123 -1.20 -28.59 35.05
N THR A 124 -0.71 -28.13 36.19
CA THR A 124 -0.65 -26.71 36.53
C THR A 124 0.45 -26.03 35.71
N LEU A 125 1.64 -26.64 35.68
CA LEU A 125 2.75 -26.17 34.87
C LEU A 125 2.40 -26.20 33.38
N ARG A 126 1.73 -27.27 32.91
CA ARG A 126 1.27 -27.37 31.53
C ARG A 126 0.34 -26.22 31.15
N LYS A 127 -0.66 -25.91 31.98
CA LYS A 127 -1.58 -24.78 31.75
C LYS A 127 -0.84 -23.44 31.73
N LEU A 128 0.09 -23.22 32.66
CA LEU A 128 0.90 -22.01 32.71
C LEU A 128 1.73 -21.84 31.43
N LEU A 129 2.45 -22.89 31.01
CA LEU A 129 3.25 -22.87 29.78
C LEU A 129 2.39 -22.71 28.52
N GLY A 130 1.17 -23.25 28.54
CA GLY A 130 0.22 -23.07 27.45
C GLY A 130 -0.14 -21.60 27.21
N ILE A 131 -0.25 -20.78 28.26
CA ILE A 131 -0.46 -19.34 28.14
C ILE A 131 0.73 -18.68 27.41
N TYR A 132 1.96 -18.96 27.86
CA TYR A 132 3.16 -18.42 27.23
C TYR A 132 3.32 -18.87 25.79
N GLN A 133 3.02 -20.14 25.51
CA GLN A 133 3.06 -20.66 24.16
C GLN A 133 2.05 -19.96 23.25
N SER A 134 0.84 -19.73 23.71
CA SER A 134 -0.17 -18.99 22.94
C SER A 134 0.31 -17.57 22.62
N LEU A 135 0.84 -16.85 23.62
CA LEU A 135 1.42 -15.52 23.41
C LEU A 135 2.56 -15.55 22.40
N TYR A 136 3.46 -16.53 22.51
CA TYR A 136 4.57 -16.70 21.56
C TYR A 136 4.09 -16.97 20.13
N MET A 137 3.02 -17.77 19.97
CA MET A 137 2.43 -18.04 18.65
C MET A 137 1.78 -16.81 18.04
N ASP A 138 1.19 -15.93 18.86
CA ASP A 138 0.63 -14.65 18.39
C ASP A 138 1.72 -13.70 17.93
N VAL A 139 2.79 -13.54 18.71
CA VAL A 139 3.95 -12.72 18.32
C VAL A 139 4.60 -13.27 17.06
N ASN A 140 4.81 -14.58 16.96
CA ASN A 140 5.38 -15.17 15.75
C ASN A 140 4.50 -14.96 14.52
N ARG A 141 3.17 -14.96 14.70
CA ARG A 141 2.23 -14.68 13.62
C ARG A 141 2.34 -13.24 13.15
N GLU A 142 2.41 -12.30 14.08
CA GLU A 142 2.62 -10.88 13.78
C GLU A 142 3.95 -10.67 13.05
N LEU A 143 5.03 -11.25 13.57
CA LEU A 143 6.35 -11.22 12.95
C LEU A 143 6.38 -11.86 11.56
N SER A 144 5.61 -12.94 11.35
CA SER A 144 5.52 -13.59 10.05
C SER A 144 4.84 -12.71 8.99
N GLY A 145 3.94 -11.81 9.40
CA GLY A 145 3.27 -10.84 8.53
C GLY A 145 4.02 -9.51 8.38
N PHE A 146 5.12 -9.32 9.12
CA PHE A 146 5.90 -8.10 9.06
C PHE A 146 6.54 -7.84 7.69
N PRO A 147 7.12 -8.82 6.98
CA PRO A 147 7.72 -8.59 5.66
C PRO A 147 6.74 -8.01 4.64
N GLU A 148 5.47 -8.42 4.65
CA GLU A 148 4.44 -7.89 3.74
C GLU A 148 4.16 -6.41 4.00
N ARG A 149 4.24 -5.96 5.26
CA ARG A 149 4.02 -4.57 5.67
C ARG A 149 5.14 -3.63 5.26
N LEU A 150 6.33 -4.15 4.91
CA LEU A 150 7.43 -3.36 4.36
C LEU A 150 7.18 -2.90 2.92
N SER A 151 6.17 -3.47 2.25
CA SER A 151 5.75 -3.02 0.93
C SER A 151 4.86 -1.78 1.02
N PRO A 152 5.20 -0.67 0.32
CA PRO A 152 4.29 0.47 0.16
C PRO A 152 2.95 0.11 -0.49
N GLN A 153 2.90 -1.04 -1.19
CA GLN A 153 1.71 -1.54 -1.86
C GLN A 153 0.89 -2.48 -0.97
N SER A 154 1.30 -2.72 0.27
CA SER A 154 0.49 -3.45 1.25
C SER A 154 -0.85 -2.72 1.49
N PRO A 155 -1.95 -3.45 1.80
CA PRO A 155 -3.18 -2.82 2.29
C PRO A 155 -2.99 -2.11 3.64
N ASP A 156 -2.04 -2.57 4.46
CA ASP A 156 -1.63 -1.95 5.72
C ASP A 156 -0.09 -1.85 5.74
N PRO A 157 0.50 -0.85 5.06
CA PRO A 157 1.94 -0.64 5.09
C PRO A 157 2.38 -0.13 6.47
N LEU A 158 3.63 -0.38 6.83
CA LEU A 158 4.18 0.10 8.10
C LEU A 158 4.10 1.65 8.16
N PRO A 159 3.55 2.27 9.22
CA PRO A 159 3.41 3.72 9.31
C PRO A 159 4.75 4.45 9.16
N GLU A 160 5.83 3.91 9.71
CA GLU A 160 7.16 4.50 9.69
C GLU A 160 7.89 4.32 8.35
N LEU A 161 7.29 3.63 7.38
CA LEU A 161 7.95 3.28 6.12
C LEU A 161 8.40 4.52 5.34
N HIS A 162 7.61 5.59 5.33
CA HIS A 162 7.98 6.86 4.69
C HIS A 162 9.23 7.48 5.34
N ARG A 163 9.43 7.30 6.64
CA ARG A 163 10.59 7.82 7.36
C ARG A 163 11.85 7.04 7.01
N TRP A 164 11.74 5.71 6.96
CA TRP A 164 12.88 4.86 6.61
C TRP A 164 13.31 5.03 5.16
N LEU A 165 12.36 5.27 4.27
CA LEU A 165 12.62 5.51 2.86
C LEU A 165 13.04 6.96 2.55
N GLY A 166 13.13 7.85 3.55
CA GLY A 166 13.50 9.25 3.34
C GLY A 166 12.48 10.04 2.53
N ALA A 167 11.19 9.73 2.70
CA ALA A 167 10.05 10.29 1.99
C ALA A 167 9.13 11.14 2.87
N SER A 168 9.47 11.37 4.15
CA SER A 168 8.62 12.08 5.11
C SER A 168 8.21 13.50 4.66
N SER A 169 9.10 14.20 3.96
CA SER A 169 8.84 15.55 3.42
C SER A 169 7.80 15.57 2.29
N TRP A 170 7.42 14.40 1.76
CA TRP A 170 6.51 14.27 0.62
C TRP A 170 5.10 13.84 1.03
N MET A 171 4.92 13.43 2.29
CA MET A 171 3.65 12.92 2.82
C MET A 171 2.79 14.06 3.38
N GLY A 172 1.47 13.89 3.36
CA GLY A 172 0.50 14.87 3.86
C GLY A 172 0.29 16.09 2.96
N LEU A 173 0.92 16.10 1.77
CA LEU A 173 0.86 17.22 0.81
C LEU A 173 -0.28 17.09 -0.20
N GLY A 174 -1.11 16.03 -0.13
CA GLY A 174 -2.12 15.73 -1.16
C GLY A 174 -1.53 15.15 -2.44
N LEU A 175 -0.29 14.66 -2.36
CA LEU A 175 0.40 13.97 -3.46
C LEU A 175 -0.06 12.50 -3.56
N PRO A 176 0.24 11.80 -4.68
CA PRO A 176 0.04 10.35 -4.79
C PRO A 176 1.03 9.61 -3.89
N GLU A 177 0.74 9.55 -2.59
CA GLU A 177 1.65 9.08 -1.54
C GLU A 177 2.08 7.63 -1.75
N ARG A 178 1.15 6.76 -2.18
CA ARG A 178 1.42 5.33 -2.35
C ARG A 178 2.40 5.08 -3.51
N GLU A 179 2.22 5.79 -4.61
CA GLU A 179 3.10 5.73 -5.79
C GLU A 179 4.47 6.35 -5.49
N LEU A 180 4.49 7.50 -4.79
CA LEU A 180 5.73 8.14 -4.35
C LEU A 180 6.51 7.26 -3.37
N LEU A 181 5.83 6.63 -2.41
CA LEU A 181 6.46 5.76 -1.43
C LEU A 181 7.00 4.49 -2.09
N ALA A 182 6.28 3.93 -3.07
CA ALA A 182 6.77 2.82 -3.89
C ALA A 182 8.00 3.19 -4.73
N ALA A 183 8.09 4.44 -5.17
CA ALA A 183 9.22 4.98 -5.93
C ALA A 183 10.34 5.58 -5.06
N ALA A 184 10.18 5.66 -3.74
CA ALA A 184 10.99 6.51 -2.87
C ALA A 184 12.48 6.18 -2.91
N ALA A 185 12.83 4.89 -2.96
CA ALA A 185 14.21 4.44 -3.06
C ALA A 185 14.88 4.92 -4.37
N GLU A 186 14.18 4.82 -5.51
CA GLU A 186 14.68 5.28 -6.80
C GLU A 186 14.73 6.82 -6.88
N LEU A 187 13.71 7.49 -6.34
CA LEU A 187 13.65 8.95 -6.25
C LEU A 187 14.81 9.51 -5.44
N ASN A 188 15.12 8.92 -4.27
CA ASN A 188 16.25 9.33 -3.46
C ASN A 188 17.60 8.99 -4.11
N ARG A 189 17.71 7.86 -4.83
CA ARG A 189 18.92 7.53 -5.60
C ARG A 189 19.19 8.54 -6.72
N HIS A 190 18.15 9.04 -7.35
CA HIS A 190 18.24 9.95 -8.50
C HIS A 190 17.97 11.42 -8.14
N ARG A 191 18.00 11.78 -6.85
CA ARG A 191 17.81 13.14 -6.38
C ARG A 191 18.83 14.08 -7.02
N GLY A 192 18.40 15.28 -7.43
CA GLY A 192 19.24 16.25 -8.12
C GLY A 192 19.61 15.91 -9.56
N THR A 193 19.07 14.84 -10.14
CA THR A 193 19.33 14.45 -11.55
C THR A 193 18.12 14.71 -12.45
N LYS A 194 18.36 14.91 -13.76
CA LYS A 194 17.30 14.97 -14.78
C LYS A 194 16.34 13.78 -14.69
N LYS A 195 16.88 12.56 -14.51
CA LYS A 195 16.08 11.33 -14.39
C LYS A 195 15.17 11.35 -13.15
N GLY A 196 15.69 11.79 -12.01
CA GLY A 196 14.91 11.90 -10.78
C GLY A 196 13.78 12.92 -10.89
N LEU A 197 14.09 14.10 -11.46
CA LEU A 197 13.09 15.13 -11.72
C LEU A 197 11.99 14.65 -12.68
N GLN A 198 12.35 13.99 -13.78
CA GLN A 198 11.39 13.40 -14.72
C GLN A 198 10.51 12.31 -14.07
N MET A 199 11.11 11.51 -13.19
CA MET A 199 10.37 10.49 -12.44
C MET A 199 9.36 11.13 -11.47
N LEU A 200 9.80 12.11 -10.70
CA LEU A 200 8.95 12.87 -9.78
C LEU A 200 7.81 13.57 -10.53
N THR A 201 8.12 14.30 -11.61
CA THR A 201 7.11 15.03 -12.39
C THR A 201 6.05 14.06 -12.92
N ARG A 202 6.46 12.91 -13.47
CA ARG A 202 5.54 11.91 -13.98
C ARG A 202 4.65 11.33 -12.90
N LEU A 203 5.17 11.08 -11.70
CA LEU A 203 4.39 10.56 -10.58
C LEU A 203 3.35 11.58 -10.11
N VAL A 204 3.72 12.86 -9.99
CA VAL A 204 2.83 13.91 -9.47
C VAL A 204 1.82 14.39 -10.51
N THR A 205 2.27 14.66 -11.74
CA THR A 205 1.41 15.25 -12.77
C THR A 205 0.71 14.19 -13.63
N GLY A 206 1.28 12.99 -13.74
CA GLY A 206 0.88 11.94 -14.68
C GLY A 206 1.43 12.14 -16.09
N GLN A 207 2.19 13.21 -16.34
CA GLN A 207 2.69 13.59 -17.66
C GLN A 207 4.23 13.68 -17.65
N PRO A 208 4.90 13.39 -18.78
CA PRO A 208 6.32 13.64 -18.91
C PRO A 208 6.60 15.15 -18.86
N CYS A 209 7.78 15.51 -18.35
CA CYS A 209 8.31 16.87 -18.35
C CYS A 209 9.59 16.90 -19.17
N GLU A 210 9.74 17.90 -20.02
CA GLU A 210 11.02 18.20 -20.65
C GLU A 210 11.86 19.08 -19.73
N ILE A 211 13.17 18.84 -19.72
CA ILE A 211 14.11 19.55 -18.85
C ILE A 211 15.20 20.15 -19.73
N ALA A 212 15.23 21.47 -19.75
CA ALA A 212 16.16 22.29 -20.50
C ALA A 212 17.19 22.93 -19.54
N GLU A 213 18.47 22.85 -19.91
CA GLU A 213 19.60 23.38 -19.14
C GLU A 213 20.45 24.31 -20.04
N PRO A 214 21.03 25.41 -19.51
CA PRO A 214 21.73 26.42 -20.30
C PRO A 214 22.84 25.88 -21.23
N PHE A 215 23.64 24.93 -20.74
CA PHE A 215 24.76 24.37 -21.51
C PHE A 215 24.30 23.64 -22.80
N GLN A 216 23.04 23.21 -22.89
CA GLN A 216 22.54 22.46 -24.04
C GLN A 216 22.42 23.34 -25.30
N TRP A 217 22.30 24.66 -25.15
CA TRP A 217 22.21 25.60 -26.27
C TRP A 217 23.44 26.52 -26.38
N GLU A 218 24.23 26.71 -25.33
CA GLU A 218 25.42 27.58 -25.37
C GLU A 218 26.47 27.17 -26.43
N ASP A 219 26.63 25.86 -26.66
CA ASP A 219 27.60 25.31 -27.62
C ASP A 219 27.11 25.31 -29.08
N GLY A 220 25.79 25.40 -29.31
CA GLY A 220 25.17 25.29 -30.63
C GLY A 220 24.90 26.62 -31.33
N ILE A 221 24.87 27.73 -30.58
CA ILE A 221 24.43 29.04 -31.10
C ILE A 221 25.57 29.77 -31.81
N ARG A 222 25.31 30.14 -33.07
CA ARG A 222 26.29 30.79 -33.95
C ARG A 222 26.16 32.31 -34.00
N SER A 223 24.97 32.87 -33.76
CA SER A 223 24.71 34.31 -33.83
C SER A 223 24.56 34.96 -32.44
N ALA A 224 24.85 36.27 -32.35
CA ALA A 224 24.67 37.03 -31.10
C ALA A 224 23.19 37.21 -30.72
N GLN A 225 22.30 37.29 -31.73
CA GLN A 225 20.88 37.51 -31.55
C GLN A 225 20.17 36.26 -30.98
N GLU A 226 20.47 35.07 -31.51
CA GLU A 226 20.00 33.80 -30.93
C GLU A 226 20.47 33.60 -29.48
N ARG A 227 21.67 34.07 -29.14
CA ARG A 227 22.16 34.00 -27.74
C ARG A 227 21.32 34.87 -26.82
N ASP A 228 20.96 36.08 -27.25
CA ASP A 228 20.16 36.98 -26.42
C ASP A 228 18.71 36.46 -26.28
N ASP A 229 18.15 35.86 -27.32
CA ASP A 229 16.87 35.16 -27.25
C ASP A 229 16.91 33.97 -26.30
N CYS A 230 17.92 33.09 -26.38
CA CYS A 230 18.06 31.98 -25.44
C CYS A 230 18.26 32.45 -23.99
N LYS A 231 19.02 33.52 -23.76
CA LYS A 231 19.15 34.13 -22.42
C LYS A 231 17.83 34.68 -21.90
N ARG A 232 16.98 35.23 -22.76
CA ARG A 232 15.63 35.70 -22.42
C ARG A 232 14.71 34.53 -22.05
N LEU A 233 14.78 33.42 -22.80
CA LEU A 233 13.90 32.26 -22.65
C LEU A 233 14.29 31.34 -21.49
N TYR A 234 15.59 31.10 -21.31
CA TYR A 234 16.13 30.09 -20.38
C TYR A 234 16.94 30.68 -19.22
N GLY A 235 17.08 32.02 -19.18
CA GLY A 235 17.87 32.74 -18.18
C GLY A 235 19.33 32.90 -18.60
N GLY A 236 19.88 34.11 -18.40
CA GLY A 236 21.21 34.49 -18.93
C GLY A 236 22.33 34.69 -17.91
N GLY A 237 22.14 34.31 -16.64
CA GLY A 237 23.08 34.70 -15.56
C GLY A 237 23.46 33.62 -14.54
N GLN A 238 22.70 32.54 -14.39
CA GLN A 238 23.01 31.43 -13.49
C GLN A 238 22.61 30.10 -14.12
N SER A 239 23.45 29.07 -13.94
CA SER A 239 23.15 27.72 -14.41
C SER A 239 21.95 27.17 -13.64
N GLY A 240 20.78 27.21 -14.27
CA GLY A 240 19.50 26.82 -13.69
C GLY A 240 18.80 25.75 -14.51
N VAL A 241 17.69 25.24 -13.99
CA VAL A 241 16.91 24.17 -14.64
C VAL A 241 15.53 24.69 -15.04
N THR A 242 15.15 24.56 -16.30
CA THR A 242 13.79 24.88 -16.77
C THR A 242 13.01 23.59 -17.00
N LEU A 243 11.88 23.45 -16.30
CA LEU A 243 10.94 22.34 -16.41
C LEU A 243 9.77 22.75 -17.31
N LEU A 244 9.64 22.12 -18.47
CA LEU A 244 8.60 22.38 -19.46
C LEU A 244 7.51 21.31 -19.38
N PHE A 245 6.26 21.76 -19.24
CA PHE A 245 5.09 20.89 -19.10
C PHE A 245 4.11 21.07 -20.27
N PRO A 246 3.47 20.00 -20.75
CA PRO A 246 2.42 20.09 -21.76
C PRO A 246 1.26 21.00 -21.33
N ALA A 247 0.59 21.66 -22.28
CA ALA A 247 -0.49 22.61 -22.01
C ALA A 247 -1.67 22.00 -21.22
N GLY A 248 -1.98 20.72 -21.48
CA GLY A 248 -2.99 19.95 -20.74
C GLY A 248 -2.64 19.66 -19.27
N THR A 249 -1.48 20.08 -18.77
CA THR A 249 -1.09 19.88 -17.37
C THR A 249 -1.88 20.83 -16.45
N SER A 250 -2.60 20.26 -15.48
CA SER A 250 -3.36 21.04 -14.49
C SER A 250 -2.43 21.92 -13.63
N LEU A 251 -2.85 23.17 -13.41
CA LEU A 251 -2.15 24.12 -12.52
C LEU A 251 -2.09 23.63 -11.07
N GLU A 252 -3.11 22.91 -10.60
CA GLU A 252 -3.14 22.33 -9.26
C GLU A 252 -2.01 21.31 -9.08
N LYS A 253 -1.81 20.44 -10.07
CA LYS A 253 -0.73 19.44 -10.08
C LYS A 253 0.65 20.09 -10.12
N LEU A 254 0.80 21.18 -10.87
CA LEU A 254 2.04 21.97 -10.90
C LEU A 254 2.31 22.65 -9.54
N SER A 255 1.27 23.14 -8.87
CA SER A 255 1.38 23.70 -7.53
C SER A 255 1.81 22.64 -6.50
N LEU A 256 1.24 21.44 -6.57
CA LEU A 256 1.62 20.30 -5.73
C LEU A 256 3.06 19.84 -6.00
N LEU A 257 3.47 19.82 -7.27
CA LEU A 257 4.86 19.52 -7.63
C LEU A 257 5.81 20.57 -7.04
N LYS A 258 5.44 21.85 -7.09
CA LYS A 258 6.23 22.94 -6.52
C LYS A 258 6.49 22.76 -5.02
N SER A 259 5.54 22.24 -4.25
CA SER A 259 5.74 22.03 -2.81
C SER A 259 6.77 20.96 -2.44
N VAL A 260 7.18 20.12 -3.40
CA VAL A 260 8.17 19.05 -3.17
C VAL A 260 9.47 19.26 -3.97
N LEU A 261 9.47 20.09 -5.01
CA LEU A 261 10.64 20.31 -5.88
C LEU A 261 11.89 20.79 -5.12
N ASP A 262 11.73 21.63 -4.10
CA ASP A 262 12.86 22.13 -3.30
C ASP A 262 13.64 21.02 -2.60
N ASP A 263 13.02 19.87 -2.33
CA ASP A 263 13.71 18.70 -1.75
C ASP A 263 14.51 17.92 -2.80
N PHE A 264 14.18 18.08 -4.08
CA PHE A 264 14.80 17.36 -5.20
C PHE A 264 15.86 18.17 -5.94
N ILE A 265 15.76 19.50 -5.91
CA ILE A 265 16.68 20.40 -6.60
C ILE A 265 17.89 20.68 -5.70
N PRO A 266 19.14 20.58 -6.21
CA PRO A 266 20.32 20.88 -5.42
C PRO A 266 20.31 22.31 -4.90
N LEU A 267 20.83 22.49 -3.69
CA LEU A 267 20.91 23.81 -3.05
C LEU A 267 21.64 24.82 -3.95
N GLY A 268 21.03 25.98 -4.16
CA GLY A 268 21.62 27.07 -4.94
C GLY A 268 21.41 26.97 -6.45
N VAL A 269 20.70 25.96 -6.95
CA VAL A 269 20.31 25.85 -8.36
C VAL A 269 18.93 26.51 -8.55
N PRO A 270 18.84 27.63 -9.29
CA PRO A 270 17.54 28.24 -9.59
C PRO A 270 16.76 27.35 -10.57
N TYR A 271 15.43 27.34 -10.44
CA TYR A 271 14.56 26.61 -11.34
C TYR A 271 13.31 27.39 -11.75
N THR A 272 12.85 27.12 -12.97
CA THR A 272 11.63 27.72 -13.53
C THR A 272 10.73 26.61 -14.02
N MET A 273 9.43 26.69 -13.71
CA MET A 273 8.41 25.80 -14.29
C MET A 273 7.60 26.58 -15.32
N VAL A 274 7.54 26.07 -16.55
CA VAL A 274 6.80 26.67 -17.66
C VAL A 274 5.79 25.67 -18.16
N ARG A 275 4.52 26.07 -18.23
CA ARG A 275 3.48 25.32 -18.92
C ARG A 275 3.38 25.84 -20.34
N LEU A 276 3.49 24.94 -21.31
CA LEU A 276 3.36 25.24 -22.74
C LEU A 276 1.92 25.65 -23.08
N GLU A 277 1.76 26.36 -24.19
CA GLU A 277 0.45 26.65 -24.80
C GLU A 277 0.25 25.72 -26.01
N ASP A 278 -0.98 25.27 -26.27
CA ASP A 278 -1.30 24.31 -27.34
C ASP A 278 -1.08 24.89 -28.75
N ALA A 279 -1.20 26.21 -28.91
CA ALA A 279 -1.00 26.92 -30.17
C ALA A 279 -0.26 28.23 -29.90
N ALA A 280 1.06 28.14 -29.77
CA ALA A 280 1.90 29.30 -29.60
C ALA A 280 2.32 29.82 -30.99
N ALA A 281 1.92 31.05 -31.33
CA ALA A 281 2.32 31.74 -32.54
C ALA A 281 3.84 31.68 -32.74
N MET A 282 4.32 31.28 -33.93
CA MET A 282 5.72 31.52 -34.33
C MET A 282 5.99 33.03 -34.33
N ASP A 283 6.57 33.51 -33.22
CA ASP A 283 7.04 34.88 -32.88
C ASP A 283 6.87 35.14 -31.35
N GLY A 284 6.18 34.24 -30.62
CA GLY A 284 6.06 34.22 -29.15
C GLY A 284 6.99 33.22 -28.43
N HIS A 285 6.74 32.96 -27.14
CA HIS A 285 7.43 31.94 -26.32
C HIS A 285 7.04 30.51 -26.76
N SER A 286 7.42 30.13 -27.97
CA SER A 286 6.97 28.92 -28.66
C SER A 286 8.10 27.91 -28.75
N TYR A 287 7.86 26.67 -28.34
CA TYR A 287 8.83 25.58 -28.41
C TYR A 287 8.50 24.72 -29.64
N LEU A 288 9.42 24.69 -30.61
CA LEU A 288 9.21 24.13 -31.95
C LEU A 288 8.74 22.66 -31.93
N ASP A 289 9.18 21.87 -30.95
CA ASP A 289 8.83 20.45 -30.83
C ASP A 289 7.59 20.18 -29.93
N GLY A 290 7.00 21.20 -29.30
CA GLY A 290 5.99 21.03 -28.24
C GLY A 290 4.67 21.79 -28.41
N GLY A 291 4.57 22.75 -29.34
CA GLY A 291 3.34 23.54 -29.53
C GLY A 291 3.44 24.73 -30.48
N ALA A 292 4.45 24.75 -31.37
CA ALA A 292 4.57 25.81 -32.36
C ALA A 292 3.63 25.55 -33.54
N GLU A 293 2.67 26.43 -33.75
CA GLU A 293 1.87 26.47 -34.97
C GLU A 293 2.27 27.69 -35.80
N ILE A 294 2.40 27.50 -37.11
CA ILE A 294 2.49 28.61 -38.06
C ILE A 294 1.07 29.19 -38.13
N LEU A 295 0.88 30.39 -37.56
CA LEU A 295 -0.35 31.13 -37.74
C LEU A 295 -0.52 31.46 -39.24
N ASP A 296 -1.70 31.21 -39.79
CA ASP A 296 -2.04 31.72 -41.10
C ASP A 296 -1.94 33.26 -41.06
N PRO A 297 -1.21 33.88 -42.01
CA PRO A 297 -1.08 35.32 -42.04
C PRO A 297 -2.49 35.95 -42.17
N PRO A 298 -2.76 37.09 -41.50
CA PRO A 298 -4.02 37.78 -41.68
C PRO A 298 -4.24 38.05 -43.18
N PRO A 299 -5.47 37.91 -43.70
CA PRO A 299 -5.74 38.13 -45.12
C PRO A 299 -5.28 39.53 -45.50
N GLY A 300 -4.26 39.61 -46.35
CA GLY A 300 -3.74 40.87 -46.86
C GLY A 300 -4.78 41.48 -47.79
N GLU A 301 -5.30 42.65 -47.43
CA GLU A 301 -5.99 43.50 -48.39
C GLU A 301 -4.92 44.10 -49.31
N LEU A 302 -5.02 43.79 -50.61
CA LEU A 302 -4.31 44.50 -51.66
C LEU A 302 -4.88 45.92 -51.70
N ASP A 303 -4.03 46.92 -51.41
CA ASP A 303 -4.37 48.32 -51.64
C ASP A 303 -4.88 48.49 -53.09
N GLY A 304 -5.94 49.29 -53.21
CA GLY A 304 -6.81 49.40 -54.38
C GLY A 304 -6.17 49.88 -55.71
N PRO A 305 -7.00 50.12 -56.73
CA PRO A 305 -6.74 49.83 -58.13
C PRO A 305 -5.54 50.58 -58.72
N GLU A 306 -4.80 49.85 -59.56
CA GLU A 306 -3.77 50.35 -60.46
C GLU A 306 -4.31 51.51 -61.31
N ASN A 307 -4.10 52.74 -60.84
CA ASN A 307 -4.13 53.91 -61.71
C ASN A 307 -2.85 53.89 -62.52
N GLY A 308 -2.98 53.44 -63.76
CA GLY A 308 -1.89 53.41 -64.72
C GLY A 308 -1.33 54.81 -64.98
N GLU A 309 -0.04 54.97 -64.76
CA GLU A 309 0.81 55.76 -65.64
C GLU A 309 2.07 54.96 -65.94
N TRP A 310 2.30 54.84 -67.24
CA TRP A 310 3.40 54.14 -67.87
C TRP A 310 4.74 54.73 -67.46
N ILE A 311 5.72 53.88 -67.16
CA ILE A 311 7.11 54.25 -67.40
C ILE A 311 7.69 53.19 -68.36
N LEU A 312 7.88 53.67 -69.59
CA LEU A 312 8.55 53.02 -70.71
C LEU A 312 10.07 53.03 -70.52
N GLU A 313 10.68 51.98 -71.08
CA GLU A 313 12.10 51.68 -71.35
C GLU A 313 13.03 51.34 -70.16
#